data_AF-A0A060SWX0-F1
#
_entry.id   AF-A0A060SWX0-F1
#
_cell.length_a   1.000
_cell.length_b   1.000
_cell.length_c   1.000
_cell.angle_alpha   90.00
_cell.angle_beta   90.00
_cell.angle_gamma   90.00
#
_symmetry.space_group_name_H-M   'P 1'
#
loop_
_entity.id
_entity.type
_entity.pdbx_description
1 polymer ?
#
loop_
_entity_poly.entity_id
_entity_poly.type
_entity_poly.pdbx_seq_one_letter_code
_entity_poly.pdbx_strand_id
1 'polypeptide(L)'
;MRTMCELCTLVAGKKVPYFTPRNDWELLFLSTDNYKGPPSGFVDYIDDQFATSIDLKRQPHEKLMETARKILDEVVEPTARKILDEVVEPTGLKPELPDDPQVFVRPIPDSDYSICLFLGNAESRDYCLDFVRTASGEPVDLPFTFDLFCIPDPNALASTGGPIVSMRPLQCAFGIPRDEISPGTEKFLLRDGAHCVLQRPGHRDVRFTVPILRRQPRLPMQHVDAHILELPTYVD
;
A
#
# COMPACT_ATOMS: atom_id res chain seq x y z
N MET A 1 -7.54 1.83 13.66
CA MET A 1 -6.21 2.48 13.66
C MET A 1 -5.26 1.55 14.39
N ARG A 2 -4.04 1.40 13.88
CA ARG A 2 -3.00 0.54 14.46
C ARG A 2 -1.76 1.40 14.72
N THR A 3 -0.89 0.98 15.63
CA THR A 3 0.43 1.62 15.72
C THR A 3 1.31 1.14 14.57
N MET A 4 2.30 1.95 14.19
CA MET A 4 3.33 1.54 13.24
C MET A 4 4.09 0.30 13.76
N CYS A 5 4.25 0.16 15.08
CA CYS A 5 4.80 -1.02 15.72
C CYS A 5 4.03 -2.31 15.38
N GLU A 6 2.70 -2.29 15.53
CA GLU A 6 1.84 -3.44 15.19
C GLU A 6 1.97 -3.84 13.72
N LEU A 7 2.09 -2.85 12.82
CA LEU A 7 2.26 -3.09 11.39
C LEU A 7 3.65 -3.62 11.05
N CYS A 8 4.71 -3.00 11.57
CA CYS A 8 6.07 -3.45 11.34
C CYS A 8 6.24 -4.90 11.84
N THR A 9 5.65 -5.23 12.99
CA THR A 9 5.67 -6.58 13.54
C THR A 9 4.96 -7.57 12.62
N LEU A 10 3.78 -7.23 12.12
CA LEU A 10 3.03 -8.08 11.19
C LEU A 10 3.80 -8.30 9.87
N VAL A 11 4.40 -7.25 9.32
CA VAL A 11 5.15 -7.31 8.05
C VAL A 11 6.46 -8.08 8.24
N ALA A 12 7.24 -7.78 9.28
CA ALA A 12 8.48 -8.46 9.58
C ALA A 12 8.26 -9.95 9.85
N GLY A 13 7.22 -10.31 10.63
CA GLY A 13 6.87 -11.70 10.89
C GLY A 13 6.50 -12.50 9.64
N LYS A 14 5.94 -11.84 8.61
CA LYS A 14 5.66 -12.47 7.31
C LYS A 14 6.90 -12.59 6.43
N LYS A 15 7.77 -11.56 6.42
CA LYS A 15 8.97 -11.51 5.58
C LYS A 15 10.09 -12.41 6.10
N VAL A 16 10.35 -12.38 7.40
CA VAL A 16 11.48 -13.05 8.05
C VAL A 16 11.04 -13.79 9.30
N PRO A 17 10.17 -14.82 9.18
CA PRO A 17 9.55 -15.50 10.32
C PRO A 17 10.55 -16.20 11.26
N TYR A 18 11.77 -16.43 10.81
CA TYR A 18 12.84 -17.07 11.57
C TYR A 18 13.69 -16.08 12.39
N PHE A 19 13.44 -14.78 12.28
CA PHE A 19 14.25 -13.75 12.93
C PHE A 19 13.40 -12.92 13.90
N THR A 20 13.93 -12.71 15.11
CA THR A 20 13.34 -11.79 16.09
C THR A 20 14.20 -10.53 16.12
N PRO A 21 13.64 -9.35 15.81
CA PRO A 21 14.37 -8.08 15.87
C PRO A 21 15.01 -7.87 17.25
N ARG A 22 16.26 -7.42 17.29
CA ARG A 22 16.99 -7.17 18.54
C ARG A 22 16.62 -5.83 19.18
N ASN A 23 16.08 -4.90 18.39
CA ASN A 23 15.81 -3.52 18.79
C ASN A 23 14.76 -2.84 17.86
N ASP A 24 14.36 -1.62 18.19
CA ASP A 24 13.30 -0.87 17.49
C ASP A 24 13.74 -0.50 16.05
N TRP A 25 15.02 -0.20 15.84
CA TRP A 25 15.56 0.06 14.51
C TRP A 25 15.45 -1.14 13.58
N GLU A 26 15.81 -2.33 14.06
CA GLU A 26 15.70 -3.56 13.27
C GLU A 26 14.26 -3.85 12.90
N LEU A 27 13.32 -3.69 13.84
CA LEU A 27 11.90 -3.88 13.55
C LEU A 27 11.43 -2.96 12.40
N LEU A 28 11.83 -1.69 12.45
CA LEU A 28 11.52 -0.72 11.40
C LEU A 28 12.19 -1.11 10.07
N PHE A 29 13.48 -1.41 10.10
CA PHE A 29 14.27 -1.80 8.93
C PHE A 29 13.65 -3.01 8.22
N LEU A 30 13.33 -4.07 8.97
CA LEU A 30 12.75 -5.32 8.48
C LEU A 30 11.38 -5.17 7.85
N SER A 31 10.59 -4.17 8.27
CA SER A 31 9.31 -3.89 7.63
C SER A 31 9.49 -3.39 6.19
N THR A 32 10.58 -2.65 5.93
CA THR A 32 10.86 -1.99 4.65
C THR A 32 11.75 -2.79 3.72
N ASP A 33 12.72 -3.52 4.24
CA ASP A 33 13.73 -4.19 3.44
C ASP A 33 13.22 -5.47 2.75
N ASN A 34 13.89 -5.86 1.66
CA ASN A 34 13.58 -7.04 0.84
C ASN A 34 14.81 -7.93 0.68
N TYR A 35 15.44 -8.34 1.79
CA TYR A 35 16.56 -9.28 1.76
C TYR A 35 16.19 -10.58 1.02
N LYS A 36 16.99 -10.93 0.00
CA LYS A 36 16.80 -12.13 -0.85
C LYS A 36 17.82 -13.24 -0.58
N GLY A 37 18.70 -13.09 0.42
CA GLY A 37 19.75 -14.06 0.73
C GLY A 37 19.28 -15.22 1.66
N PRO A 38 20.16 -16.18 1.95
CA PRO A 38 19.84 -17.28 2.86
C PRO A 38 19.75 -16.82 4.33
N PRO A 39 18.97 -17.50 5.19
CA PRO A 39 18.86 -17.15 6.61
C PRO A 39 20.20 -17.05 7.35
N SER A 40 21.19 -17.87 6.95
CA SER A 40 22.51 -17.90 7.58
C SER A 40 23.33 -16.62 7.40
N GLY A 41 23.07 -15.83 6.36
CA GLY A 41 23.78 -14.56 6.10
C GLY A 41 22.99 -13.33 6.55
N PHE A 42 21.85 -13.52 7.21
CA PHE A 42 20.92 -12.43 7.47
C PHE A 42 21.39 -11.48 8.58
N VAL A 43 21.96 -12.04 9.65
CA VAL A 43 22.50 -11.24 10.77
C VAL A 43 23.62 -10.34 10.29
N ASP A 44 24.60 -10.90 9.57
CA ASP A 44 25.74 -10.15 9.01
C ASP A 44 25.26 -9.03 8.07
N TYR A 45 24.22 -9.31 7.27
CA TYR A 45 23.61 -8.31 6.40
C TYR A 45 22.97 -7.17 7.18
N ILE A 46 22.16 -7.45 8.21
CA ILE A 46 21.55 -6.40 9.05
C ILE A 46 22.64 -5.55 9.71
N ASP A 47 23.70 -6.18 10.21
CA ASP A 47 24.81 -5.47 10.86
C ASP A 47 25.54 -4.54 9.86
N ASP A 48 25.74 -4.97 8.61
CA ASP A 48 26.31 -4.11 7.55
C ASP A 48 25.35 -2.97 7.15
N GLN A 49 24.05 -3.22 7.08
CA GLN A 49 23.05 -2.20 6.79
C GLN A 49 22.99 -1.15 7.91
N PHE A 50 23.05 -1.60 9.16
CA PHE A 50 23.14 -0.70 10.30
C PHE A 50 24.38 0.17 10.18
N ALA A 51 25.57 -0.42 10.02
CA ALA A 51 26.83 0.31 9.88
C ALA A 51 26.83 1.30 8.69
N THR A 52 26.13 0.98 7.61
CA THR A 52 25.91 1.89 6.46
C THR A 52 25.03 3.06 6.85
N SER A 53 23.92 2.82 7.54
CA SER A 53 22.92 3.84 7.89
C SER A 53 23.47 4.94 8.81
N ILE A 54 24.49 4.61 9.62
CA ILE A 54 25.16 5.52 10.54
C ILE A 54 26.56 5.99 10.05
N ASP A 55 26.87 5.80 8.76
CA ASP A 55 28.13 6.19 8.08
C ASP A 55 29.41 5.76 8.82
N LEU A 56 29.38 4.59 9.48
CA LEU A 56 30.53 4.08 10.23
C LEU A 56 31.52 3.29 9.36
N LYS A 57 31.22 3.06 8.07
CA LYS A 57 32.08 2.30 7.13
C LYS A 57 33.48 2.88 6.94
N ARG A 58 33.78 4.07 7.46
CA ARG A 58 35.09 4.75 7.38
C ARG A 58 35.94 4.66 8.65
N GLN A 59 35.51 3.98 9.72
CA GLN A 59 36.26 3.94 10.99
C GLN A 59 36.94 2.59 11.29
N PRO A 60 38.03 2.56 12.08
CA PRO A 60 38.67 1.33 12.54
C PRO A 60 37.75 0.49 13.43
N HIS A 61 37.75 -0.84 13.24
CA HIS A 61 36.81 -1.81 13.83
C HIS A 61 36.63 -1.73 15.36
N GLU A 62 37.67 -1.42 16.14
CA GLU A 62 37.55 -1.34 17.61
C GLU A 62 36.83 -0.08 18.11
N LYS A 63 37.04 1.09 17.47
CA LYS A 63 36.29 2.33 17.81
C LYS A 63 34.89 2.33 17.21
N LEU A 64 34.67 1.51 16.19
CA LEU A 64 33.39 1.34 15.51
C LEU A 64 32.32 0.84 16.47
N MET A 65 32.60 -0.20 17.28
CA MET A 65 31.57 -0.85 18.10
C MET A 65 31.06 0.02 19.26
N GLU A 66 31.96 0.75 19.93
CA GLU A 66 31.56 1.67 21.00
C GLU A 66 30.80 2.87 20.46
N THR A 67 31.26 3.44 19.33
CA THR A 67 30.58 4.55 18.66
C THR A 67 29.22 4.11 18.11
N ALA A 68 29.13 2.93 17.51
CA ALA A 68 27.89 2.34 16.99
C ALA A 68 26.86 2.14 18.10
N ARG A 69 27.29 1.57 19.24
CA ARG A 69 26.40 1.38 20.40
C ARG A 69 25.88 2.72 20.94
N LYS A 70 26.75 3.71 21.07
CA LYS A 70 26.34 5.05 21.52
C LYS A 70 25.32 5.69 20.57
N ILE A 71 25.57 5.63 19.26
CA ILE A 71 24.65 6.18 18.25
C ILE A 71 23.32 5.42 18.26
N LEU A 72 23.36 4.09 18.40
CA LEU A 72 22.16 3.26 18.53
C LEU A 72 21.30 3.75 19.70
N ASP A 73 21.88 3.82 20.90
CA ASP A 73 21.17 4.13 22.15
C ASP A 73 20.70 5.60 22.21
N GLU A 74 21.50 6.56 21.74
CA GLU A 74 21.21 7.99 21.89
C GLU A 74 20.36 8.58 20.76
N VAL A 75 20.43 8.01 19.54
CA VAL A 75 19.83 8.62 18.35
C VAL A 75 18.88 7.66 17.64
N VAL A 76 19.34 6.47 17.29
CA VAL A 76 18.59 5.59 16.40
C VAL A 76 17.39 4.99 17.11
N GLU A 77 17.58 4.40 18.30
CA GLU A 77 16.49 3.78 19.07
C GLU A 77 15.39 4.77 19.45
N PRO A 78 15.68 5.97 20.00
CA PRO A 78 14.64 6.96 20.29
C PRO A 78 13.87 7.40 19.04
N THR A 79 14.56 7.54 17.91
CA THR A 79 13.94 7.93 16.63
C THR A 79 13.05 6.81 16.10
N ALA A 80 13.54 5.56 16.10
CA ALA A 80 12.78 4.39 15.68
C ALA A 80 11.54 4.20 16.56
N ARG A 81 11.68 4.28 17.88
CA ARG A 81 10.57 4.21 18.83
C ARG A 81 9.51 5.27 18.57
N LYS A 82 9.93 6.52 18.36
CA LYS A 82 9.00 7.60 18.04
C LYS A 82 8.17 7.29 16.80
N ILE A 83 8.78 6.73 15.74
CA ILE A 83 8.09 6.32 14.52
C ILE A 83 7.15 5.14 14.80
N LEU A 84 7.61 4.14 15.56
CA LEU A 84 6.83 2.94 15.90
C LEU A 84 5.60 3.25 16.77
N ASP A 85 5.69 4.27 17.61
CA ASP A 85 4.59 4.75 18.45
C ASP A 85 3.54 5.58 17.67
N GLU A 86 3.82 5.96 16.42
CA GLU A 86 2.85 6.69 15.59
C GLU A 86 1.63 5.81 15.28
N VAL A 87 0.45 6.38 15.48
CA VAL A 87 -0.81 5.78 15.05
C VAL A 87 -0.99 6.05 13.57
N VAL A 88 -1.14 4.97 12.80
CA VAL A 88 -1.28 5.05 11.35
C VAL A 88 -2.53 4.32 10.86
N GLU A 89 -3.01 4.75 9.70
CA GLU A 89 -4.07 4.10 8.95
C GLU A 89 -3.48 3.55 7.63
N PRO A 90 -2.99 2.30 7.65
CA PRO A 90 -2.23 1.74 6.54
C PRO A 90 -3.14 1.46 5.34
N THR A 91 -2.75 1.98 4.18
CA THR A 91 -3.42 1.63 2.92
C THR A 91 -2.93 0.27 2.43
N GLY A 92 -3.85 -0.58 1.98
CA GLY A 92 -3.52 -1.82 1.28
C GLY A 92 -3.22 -3.03 2.17
N LEU A 93 -3.45 -2.93 3.48
CA LEU A 93 -3.49 -4.10 4.34
C LEU A 93 -4.75 -4.92 4.01
N LYS A 94 -4.57 -6.12 3.46
CA LYS A 94 -5.71 -7.01 3.15
C LYS A 94 -6.42 -7.38 4.46
N PRO A 95 -7.76 -7.33 4.50
CA PRO A 95 -8.53 -7.68 5.68
C PRO A 95 -8.37 -9.17 6.01
N GLU A 96 -8.40 -9.50 7.29
CA GLU A 96 -8.44 -10.88 7.76
C GLU A 96 -9.92 -11.33 7.77
N LEU A 97 -10.37 -11.95 6.67
CA LEU A 97 -11.59 -12.77 6.59
C LEU A 97 -12.97 -12.02 6.63
N PRO A 98 -14.09 -12.68 6.29
CA PRO A 98 -15.16 -12.08 5.46
C PRO A 98 -16.23 -11.26 6.20
N ASP A 99 -16.16 -11.15 7.53
CA ASP A 99 -17.20 -10.48 8.34
C ASP A 99 -16.91 -9.01 8.64
N ASP A 100 -15.85 -8.44 8.06
CA ASP A 100 -15.61 -7.00 8.16
C ASP A 100 -16.68 -6.23 7.38
N PRO A 101 -17.49 -5.38 8.04
CA PRO A 101 -18.59 -4.65 7.41
C PRO A 101 -18.12 -3.63 6.36
N GLN A 102 -16.82 -3.34 6.28
CA GLN A 102 -16.21 -2.45 5.30
C GLN A 102 -15.60 -3.21 4.12
N VAL A 103 -15.81 -4.53 4.05
CA VAL A 103 -15.39 -5.40 2.95
C VAL A 103 -16.60 -5.76 2.10
N PHE A 104 -16.50 -5.47 0.81
CA PHE A 104 -17.54 -5.71 -0.18
C PHE A 104 -17.05 -6.75 -1.19
N VAL A 105 -17.62 -7.95 -1.12
CA VAL A 105 -17.34 -9.01 -2.09
C VAL A 105 -18.48 -9.11 -3.09
N ARG A 106 -18.15 -9.10 -4.39
CA ARG A 106 -19.12 -9.25 -5.48
C ARG A 106 -18.59 -10.22 -6.55
N PRO A 107 -19.36 -11.25 -6.91
CA PRO A 107 -18.95 -12.19 -7.96
C PRO A 107 -18.90 -11.48 -9.32
N ILE A 108 -17.87 -11.82 -10.10
CA ILE A 108 -17.78 -11.41 -11.50
C ILE A 108 -18.69 -12.36 -12.30
N PRO A 109 -19.64 -11.86 -13.11
CA PRO A 109 -20.53 -12.72 -13.89
C PRO A 109 -19.76 -13.66 -14.83
N ASP A 110 -20.17 -14.92 -14.92
CA ASP A 110 -19.55 -15.92 -15.80
C ASP A 110 -18.03 -16.10 -15.52
N SER A 111 -17.65 -16.14 -14.24
CA SER A 111 -16.26 -16.23 -13.79
C SER A 111 -16.16 -16.94 -12.43
N ASP A 112 -15.05 -17.64 -12.20
CA ASP A 112 -14.73 -18.27 -10.91
C ASP A 112 -14.19 -17.27 -9.87
N TYR A 113 -14.13 -15.99 -10.24
CA TYR A 113 -13.53 -14.93 -9.44
C TYR A 113 -14.56 -13.89 -8.98
N SER A 114 -14.26 -13.26 -7.85
CA SER A 114 -15.00 -12.13 -7.28
C SER A 114 -14.08 -10.92 -7.14
N ILE A 115 -14.67 -9.74 -7.22
CA ILE A 115 -14.04 -8.50 -6.76
C ILE A 115 -14.22 -8.43 -5.25
N CYS A 116 -13.13 -8.21 -4.53
CA CYS A 116 -13.11 -7.90 -3.10
C CYS A 116 -12.63 -6.46 -2.92
N LEU A 117 -13.51 -5.59 -2.46
CA LEU A 117 -13.21 -4.19 -2.21
C LEU A 117 -13.19 -3.94 -0.71
N PHE A 118 -12.17 -3.28 -0.20
CA PHE A 118 -12.05 -2.97 1.23
C PHE A 118 -11.47 -1.57 1.42
N LEU A 119 -11.71 -0.98 2.59
CA LEU A 119 -11.23 0.35 2.90
C LEU A 119 -9.69 0.35 2.98
N GLY A 120 -9.05 1.28 2.26
CA GLY A 120 -7.61 1.50 2.32
C GLY A 120 -7.26 2.50 3.42
N ASN A 121 -7.57 3.77 3.18
CA ASN A 121 -7.38 4.85 4.14
C ASN A 121 -8.59 5.78 4.10
N ALA A 122 -9.28 5.92 5.23
CA ALA A 122 -10.52 6.67 5.33
C ALA A 122 -10.31 8.17 5.06
N GLU A 123 -9.22 8.76 5.56
CA GLU A 123 -8.92 10.18 5.39
C GLU A 123 -8.69 10.53 3.92
N SER A 124 -7.95 9.68 3.21
CA SER A 124 -7.69 9.78 1.78
C SER A 124 -8.87 9.29 0.94
N ARG A 125 -9.91 8.70 1.54
CA ARG A 125 -11.04 8.12 0.79
C ARG A 125 -10.60 7.09 -0.24
N ASP A 126 -9.58 6.33 0.13
CA ASP A 126 -8.99 5.31 -0.71
C ASP A 126 -9.60 3.96 -0.37
N TYR A 127 -9.93 3.19 -1.41
CA TYR A 127 -10.28 1.79 -1.34
C TYR A 127 -9.20 0.96 -2.00
N CYS A 128 -9.02 -0.25 -1.50
CA CYS A 128 -8.22 -1.27 -2.14
C CYS A 128 -9.14 -2.30 -2.79
N LEU A 129 -8.86 -2.61 -4.04
CA LEU A 129 -9.50 -3.68 -4.78
C LEU A 129 -8.54 -4.86 -4.92
N ASP A 130 -9.07 -6.04 -4.69
CA ASP A 130 -8.41 -7.32 -4.86
C ASP A 130 -9.29 -8.28 -5.65
N PHE A 131 -8.67 -9.28 -6.29
CA PHE A 131 -9.40 -10.37 -6.92
C PHE A 131 -9.30 -11.59 -6.01
N VAL A 132 -10.40 -12.29 -5.83
CA VAL A 132 -10.44 -13.50 -5.00
C VAL A 132 -11.12 -14.63 -5.74
N ARG A 133 -10.76 -15.88 -5.46
CA ARG A 133 -11.55 -17.04 -5.90
C ARG A 133 -12.92 -16.98 -5.23
N THR A 134 -13.99 -17.05 -6.01
CA THR A 134 -15.36 -16.96 -5.48
C THR A 134 -15.67 -18.08 -4.48
N ALA A 135 -15.14 -19.28 -4.70
CA ALA A 135 -15.41 -20.43 -3.85
C ALA A 135 -14.67 -20.40 -2.51
N SER A 136 -13.40 -19.96 -2.50
CA SER A 136 -12.54 -20.01 -1.30
C SER A 136 -12.31 -18.66 -0.64
N GLY A 137 -12.56 -17.55 -1.33
CA GLY A 137 -12.17 -16.21 -0.90
C GLY A 137 -10.67 -15.95 -0.97
N GLU A 138 -9.88 -16.89 -1.50
CA GLU A 138 -8.43 -16.76 -1.57
C GLU A 138 -8.03 -15.65 -2.56
N PRO A 139 -7.15 -14.72 -2.14
CA PRO A 139 -6.58 -13.71 -3.02
C PRO A 139 -5.87 -14.33 -4.22
N VAL A 140 -6.09 -13.74 -5.38
CA VAL A 140 -5.40 -14.05 -6.62
C VAL A 140 -4.95 -12.76 -7.25
N ASP A 141 -3.76 -12.76 -7.83
CA ASP A 141 -3.35 -11.64 -8.67
C ASP A 141 -4.26 -11.58 -9.91
N LEU A 142 -4.33 -10.41 -10.57
CA LEU A 142 -5.14 -10.18 -11.77
C LEU A 142 -5.01 -11.41 -12.67
N PRO A 143 -6.12 -12.12 -12.94
CA PRO A 143 -6.07 -13.24 -13.85
C PRO A 143 -5.51 -12.72 -15.18
N PHE A 144 -4.63 -13.50 -15.80
CA PHE A 144 -3.61 -13.06 -16.77
C PHE A 144 -4.13 -12.34 -18.03
N THR A 145 -5.45 -12.21 -18.16
CA THR A 145 -6.13 -11.65 -19.32
C THR A 145 -7.13 -10.55 -18.98
N PHE A 146 -7.30 -10.15 -17.71
CA PHE A 146 -8.23 -9.09 -17.35
C PHE A 146 -7.52 -7.74 -17.33
N ASP A 147 -8.22 -6.72 -17.82
CA ASP A 147 -7.76 -5.33 -17.75
C ASP A 147 -8.72 -4.52 -16.89
N LEU A 148 -8.18 -3.80 -15.92
CA LEU A 148 -8.94 -2.90 -15.04
C LEU A 148 -8.65 -1.45 -15.42
N PHE A 149 -9.71 -0.68 -15.63
CA PHE A 149 -9.64 0.73 -15.96
C PHE A 149 -10.47 1.57 -15.00
N CYS A 150 -9.95 2.74 -14.63
CA CYS A 150 -10.76 3.85 -14.14
C CYS A 150 -11.24 4.68 -15.33
N ILE A 151 -12.54 4.93 -15.40
CA ILE A 151 -13.18 5.73 -16.44
C ILE A 151 -13.82 6.99 -15.84
N PRO A 152 -14.05 8.04 -16.64
CA PRO A 152 -14.87 9.17 -16.22
C PRO A 152 -16.27 8.73 -15.80
N ASP A 153 -16.94 9.56 -15.00
CA ASP A 153 -18.37 9.39 -14.74
C ASP A 153 -19.12 9.33 -16.08
N PRO A 154 -19.77 8.20 -16.41
CA PRO A 154 -20.48 8.05 -17.67
C PRO A 154 -21.67 9.01 -17.82
N ASN A 155 -22.09 9.67 -16.74
CA ASN A 155 -23.16 10.66 -16.73
C ASN A 155 -22.65 12.11 -16.73
N ALA A 156 -21.34 12.33 -16.62
CA ALA A 156 -20.77 13.67 -16.70
C ALA A 156 -20.82 14.22 -18.13
N LEU A 157 -20.83 15.56 -18.26
CA LEU A 157 -20.73 16.22 -19.56
C LEU A 157 -19.45 15.77 -20.27
N ALA A 158 -19.55 15.48 -21.58
CA ALA A 158 -18.46 14.90 -22.37
C ALA A 158 -17.15 15.71 -22.35
N SER A 159 -17.22 17.02 -22.10
CA SER A 159 -16.07 17.94 -22.00
C SER A 159 -15.40 17.97 -20.61
N THR A 160 -16.01 17.36 -19.60
CA THR A 160 -15.52 17.34 -18.21
C THR A 160 -14.95 15.98 -17.77
N GLY A 161 -14.97 14.98 -18.65
CA GLY A 161 -14.44 13.66 -18.35
C GLY A 161 -12.92 13.65 -18.30
N GLY A 162 -12.34 13.10 -17.23
CA GLY A 162 -10.92 12.81 -17.15
C GLY A 162 -10.46 11.76 -18.17
N PRO A 163 -9.16 11.41 -18.22
CA PRO A 163 -8.71 10.31 -19.07
C PRO A 163 -9.22 8.97 -18.57
N ILE A 164 -9.38 8.00 -19.48
CA ILE A 164 -9.45 6.59 -19.11
C ILE A 164 -8.05 6.18 -18.66
N VAL A 165 -7.92 5.63 -17.45
CA VAL A 165 -6.65 5.24 -16.85
C VAL A 165 -6.62 3.73 -16.65
N SER A 166 -5.64 3.07 -17.25
CA SER A 166 -5.36 1.66 -16.96
C SER A 166 -4.77 1.56 -15.55
N MET A 167 -5.41 0.74 -14.71
CA MET A 167 -5.01 0.56 -13.33
C MET A 167 -3.83 -0.39 -13.26
N ARG A 168 -2.82 0.00 -12.48
CA ARG A 168 -1.68 -0.84 -12.14
C ARG A 168 -1.77 -1.29 -10.69
N PRO A 169 -1.16 -2.43 -10.34
CA PRO A 169 -1.04 -2.82 -8.94
C PRO A 169 -0.43 -1.70 -8.10
N LEU A 170 -0.91 -1.53 -6.87
CA LEU A 170 -0.44 -0.52 -5.91
C LEU A 170 1.06 -0.68 -5.65
N GLN A 171 1.58 -1.91 -5.63
CA GLN A 171 3.00 -2.22 -5.49
C GLN A 171 3.85 -1.54 -6.57
N CYS A 172 3.34 -1.43 -7.81
CA CYS A 172 4.04 -0.74 -8.89
C CYS A 172 4.21 0.76 -8.63
N ALA A 173 3.27 1.39 -7.90
CA ALA A 173 3.41 2.79 -7.48
C ALA A 173 4.54 2.97 -6.45
N PHE A 174 4.91 1.90 -5.73
CA PHE A 174 6.06 1.85 -4.83
C PHE A 174 7.33 1.33 -5.50
N GLY A 175 7.36 1.28 -6.85
CA GLY A 175 8.55 0.88 -7.61
C GLY A 175 8.82 -0.63 -7.65
N ILE A 176 7.90 -1.47 -7.16
CA ILE A 176 8.02 -2.92 -7.24
C ILE A 176 7.54 -3.38 -8.62
N PRO A 177 8.41 -3.98 -9.46
CA PRO A 177 8.01 -4.54 -10.75
C PRO A 177 6.93 -5.61 -10.58
N ARG A 178 6.03 -5.72 -11.56
CA ARG A 178 4.86 -6.62 -11.45
C ARG A 178 5.25 -8.09 -11.27
N ASP A 179 6.31 -8.53 -11.93
CA ASP A 179 6.89 -9.87 -11.84
C ASP A 179 7.61 -10.15 -10.51
N GLU A 180 7.88 -9.11 -9.71
CA GLU A 180 8.41 -9.23 -8.35
C GLU A 180 7.32 -9.12 -7.27
N ILE A 181 6.05 -8.90 -7.65
CA ILE A 181 4.94 -8.89 -6.70
C ILE A 181 4.72 -10.31 -6.20
N SER A 182 4.76 -10.50 -4.88
CA SER A 182 4.50 -11.79 -4.26
C SER A 182 3.09 -12.30 -4.65
N PRO A 183 2.97 -13.60 -4.99
CA PRO A 183 1.69 -14.17 -5.40
C PRO A 183 0.55 -13.93 -4.40
N GLY A 184 -0.61 -13.55 -4.90
CA GLY A 184 -1.82 -13.28 -4.11
C GLY A 184 -1.73 -12.00 -3.27
N THR A 185 -0.72 -11.16 -3.48
CA THR A 185 -0.59 -9.87 -2.78
C THR A 185 -0.98 -8.67 -3.62
N GLU A 186 -1.13 -8.85 -4.94
CA GLU A 186 -1.55 -7.79 -5.86
C GLU A 186 -2.86 -7.17 -5.36
N LYS A 187 -2.97 -5.85 -5.54
CA LYS A 187 -4.13 -5.04 -5.15
C LYS A 187 -4.07 -3.71 -5.89
N PHE A 188 -5.23 -3.09 -6.08
CA PHE A 188 -5.37 -1.84 -6.83
C PHE A 188 -5.89 -0.76 -5.90
N LEU A 189 -5.36 0.45 -6.02
CA LEU A 189 -5.83 1.61 -5.26
C LEU A 189 -6.90 2.34 -6.07
N LEU A 190 -8.07 2.52 -5.50
CA LEU A 190 -9.20 3.22 -6.10
C LEU A 190 -9.67 4.34 -5.18
N ARG A 191 -10.17 5.43 -5.76
CA ARG A 191 -10.82 6.52 -5.01
C ARG A 191 -12.30 6.22 -4.81
N ASP A 192 -12.86 6.72 -3.73
CA ASP A 192 -14.30 6.69 -3.51
C ASP A 192 -15.06 7.36 -4.67
N GLY A 193 -16.19 6.77 -5.09
CA GLY A 193 -16.96 7.24 -6.24
C GLY A 193 -16.32 6.98 -7.62
N ALA A 194 -15.10 6.42 -7.70
CA ALA A 194 -14.48 6.12 -8.99
C ALA A 194 -15.34 5.12 -9.80
N HIS A 195 -15.49 5.39 -11.10
CA HIS A 195 -16.13 4.48 -12.04
C HIS A 195 -15.08 3.58 -12.67
N CYS A 196 -15.32 2.27 -12.63
CA CYS A 196 -14.37 1.28 -13.09
C CYS A 196 -14.98 0.38 -14.17
N VAL A 197 -14.12 -0.08 -15.08
CA VAL A 197 -14.43 -1.09 -16.08
C VAL A 197 -13.43 -2.23 -15.96
N LEU A 198 -13.93 -3.45 -15.84
CA LEU A 198 -13.15 -4.67 -15.95
C LEU A 198 -13.45 -5.31 -17.31
N GLN A 199 -12.44 -5.35 -18.17
CA GLN A 199 -12.51 -5.99 -19.48
C GLN A 199 -11.97 -7.41 -19.39
N ARG A 200 -12.65 -8.33 -20.09
CA ARG A 200 -12.37 -9.77 -20.04
C ARG A 200 -12.51 -10.35 -21.45
N PRO A 201 -11.48 -10.98 -22.02
CA PRO A 201 -11.53 -11.50 -23.38
C PRO A 201 -12.68 -12.49 -23.56
N GLY A 202 -13.50 -12.27 -24.59
CA GLY A 202 -14.66 -13.13 -24.89
C GLY A 202 -15.89 -12.92 -24.00
N HIS A 203 -15.85 -12.00 -23.03
CA HIS A 203 -16.98 -11.69 -22.15
C HIS A 203 -17.37 -10.21 -22.25
N ARG A 204 -18.57 -9.89 -21.74
CA ARG A 204 -19.02 -8.50 -21.61
C ARG A 204 -18.24 -7.78 -20.50
N ASP A 205 -17.97 -6.50 -20.75
CA ASP A 205 -17.38 -5.57 -19.79
C ASP A 205 -18.21 -5.52 -18.50
N VAL A 206 -17.52 -5.54 -17.36
CA VAL A 206 -18.15 -5.39 -16.05
C VAL A 206 -17.88 -3.97 -15.57
N ARG A 207 -18.95 -3.21 -15.33
CA ARG A 207 -18.88 -1.84 -14.81
C ARG A 207 -19.30 -1.80 -13.36
N PHE A 208 -18.59 -1.02 -12.55
CA PHE A 208 -18.94 -0.80 -11.16
C PHE A 208 -18.48 0.57 -10.70
N THR A 209 -19.05 1.03 -9.58
CA THR A 209 -18.68 2.30 -8.94
C THR A 209 -18.24 2.02 -7.52
N VAL A 210 -17.11 2.61 -7.14
CA VAL A 210 -16.58 2.50 -5.78
C VAL A 210 -17.51 3.24 -4.81
N PRO A 211 -17.88 2.65 -3.65
CA PRO A 211 -18.74 3.31 -2.68
C PRO A 211 -18.16 4.64 -2.20
N ILE A 212 -19.01 5.63 -1.98
CA ILE A 212 -18.64 6.93 -1.41
C ILE A 212 -18.76 6.85 0.11
N LEU A 213 -17.68 7.18 0.84
CA LEU A 213 -17.67 7.14 2.29
C LEU A 213 -18.49 8.33 2.86
N ARG A 214 -19.58 8.05 3.58
CA ARG A 214 -20.54 9.09 4.03
C ARG A 214 -20.09 9.93 5.24
N ARG A 215 -18.93 9.70 5.86
CA ARG A 215 -18.50 10.37 7.12
C ARG A 215 -17.05 10.90 7.10
N GLN A 216 -16.88 12.22 7.01
CA GLN A 216 -16.27 13.13 8.00
C GLN A 216 -16.31 14.59 7.47
N PRO A 217 -16.30 15.63 8.34
CA PRO A 217 -16.46 17.03 7.93
C PRO A 217 -15.38 17.38 6.91
N ARG A 218 -15.74 18.22 5.92
CA ARG A 218 -14.77 18.83 5.02
C ARG A 218 -13.61 19.32 5.90
N LEU A 219 -12.42 18.75 5.74
CA LEU A 219 -11.22 19.44 6.18
C LEU A 219 -11.34 20.85 5.59
N PRO A 220 -11.21 21.92 6.40
CA PRO A 220 -11.23 23.27 5.83
C PRO A 220 -10.24 23.25 4.68
N MET A 221 -10.70 23.67 3.48
CA MET A 221 -9.84 23.79 2.31
C MET A 221 -8.52 24.39 2.80
N GLN A 222 -7.43 23.64 2.67
CA GLN A 222 -6.12 24.21 2.95
C GLN A 222 -6.06 25.50 2.14
N HIS A 223 -5.74 26.60 2.81
CA HIS A 223 -5.41 27.83 2.12
C HIS A 223 -4.29 27.48 1.14
N VAL A 224 -4.64 27.42 -0.13
CA VAL A 224 -3.65 27.20 -1.18
C VAL A 224 -2.94 28.54 -1.32
N ASP A 225 -1.69 28.61 -0.85
CA ASP A 225 -0.81 29.75 -1.10
C ASP A 225 -0.36 29.70 -2.56
N ALA A 226 -1.28 30.00 -3.47
CA ALA A 226 -1.05 30.03 -4.90
C ALA A 226 -1.80 31.21 -5.52
N HIS A 227 -1.21 31.77 -6.57
CA HIS A 227 -1.91 32.69 -7.44
C HIS A 227 -2.98 31.93 -8.22
N ILE A 228 -4.24 32.23 -7.93
CA ILE A 228 -5.39 31.66 -8.66
C ILE A 228 -5.66 32.55 -9.87
N LEU A 229 -5.62 31.96 -11.06
CA LEU A 229 -6.03 32.62 -12.29
C LEU A 229 -7.53 32.42 -12.48
N GLU A 230 -8.28 33.51 -12.58
CA GLU A 230 -9.69 33.48 -12.96
C GLU A 230 -9.80 33.54 -14.48
N LEU A 231 -10.35 32.49 -15.08
CA LEU A 231 -10.61 32.41 -16.51
C LEU A 231 -12.12 32.50 -16.76
N PRO A 232 -12.57 33.05 -17.91
CA PRO A 232 -13.98 33.09 -18.25
C PRO A 232 -14.60 31.69 -18.25
N THR A 233 -15.71 31.52 -17.52
CA THR A 233 -16.44 30.25 -17.45
C THR A 233 -17.15 29.92 -18.77
N TYR A 234 -17.45 30.94 -19.57
CA TYR A 234 -18.10 30.84 -20.88
C TYR A 234 -17.38 31.75 -21.88
N VAL A 235 -17.33 31.30 -23.12
CA VAL A 235 -16.82 32.06 -24.26
C VAL A 235 -17.87 31.91 -25.36
N ASP A 236 -18.31 33.04 -25.91
CA ASP A 236 -19.28 33.09 -27.03
C ASP A 236 -18.64 32.67 -28.36
#